data_AF-A0A1H9QPK7-F1
#
_entry.id   AF-A0A1H9QPK7-F1
#
_cell.length_a   1.000
_cell.length_b   1.000
_cell.length_c   1.000
_cell.angle_alpha   90.00
_cell.angle_beta   90.00
_cell.angle_gamma   90.00
#
_symmetry.space_group_name_H-M   'P 1'
#
loop_
_entity.id
_entity.type
_entity.pdbx_description
1 polymer ?
#
loop_
_entity_poly.entity_id
_entity_poly.type
_entity_poly.pdbx_seq_one_letter_code
_entity_poly.pdbx_strand_id
1 'polypeptide(L)'
;MNKKFLTLAVIGTMGLSALVGPVTAFADEIDTKIQQQDEKLNELNNQKEGAKGELAKVVDSITEAETKVNDLLTEMETTQKDLEKLSREVEVLNDNIAKREEQLQKQARAIQVNGNTQSYLDFVLSSDSIGEALGRMDAVSKLVSANQDMVAKQKEDKEAVEVKKEQVAEKSAAQEKLFADYQANKAELDKQKLEKEAVVAQIAADEATVQSDKDKFLAQKQAAKDKAAAVAQEAKAREAAANTPVVAPISTNEEAGAPADNGGGVAAPPVVGGGGANVGNVGNRYAWGYCTWYVYERRAQSGNPVGSFWGNANQWAAAASAAGVPVGGTPAVGAVLQTGAGGFGHVAYVEEVRGNGDILISEMNFNGGIGVVNNRVIPAGQVGSYTYIY
;
A
#
# COMPACT_ATOMS: atom_id res chain seq x y z
N MET A 1 18.49 -8.62 10.14
CA MET A 1 18.39 -9.11 11.53
C MET A 1 18.53 -10.62 11.55
N ASN A 2 19.31 -11.15 12.50
CA ASN A 2 19.60 -12.57 12.64
C ASN A 2 18.32 -13.35 12.95
N LYS A 3 17.93 -14.26 12.06
CA LYS A 3 16.80 -15.18 12.23
C LYS A 3 17.13 -16.19 13.32
N LYS A 4 16.83 -15.87 14.58
CA LYS A 4 16.74 -16.86 15.65
C LYS A 4 15.27 -16.97 16.02
N PHE A 5 14.53 -17.76 15.24
CA PHE A 5 13.23 -18.27 15.68
C PHE A 5 13.49 -19.08 16.96
N LEU A 6 13.16 -18.49 18.11
CA LEU A 6 13.18 -19.18 19.39
C LEU A 6 12.08 -20.27 19.32
N THR A 7 12.51 -21.48 19.00
CA THR A 7 11.62 -22.65 18.96
C THR A 7 11.48 -23.13 20.39
N LEU A 8 10.43 -22.70 21.09
CA LEU A 8 10.03 -23.33 22.35
C LEU A 8 9.42 -24.69 22.03
N ALA A 9 10.20 -25.74 22.22
CA ALA A 9 9.75 -27.11 22.00
C ALA A 9 8.75 -27.53 23.08
N VAL A 10 7.48 -27.69 22.69
CA VAL A 10 6.44 -28.35 23.48
C VAL A 10 6.56 -29.86 23.27
N ILE A 11 7.08 -30.59 24.26
CA ILE A 11 7.08 -32.05 24.25
C ILE A 11 5.83 -32.53 25.00
N GLY A 12 4.97 -33.22 24.25
CA GLY A 12 3.69 -33.75 24.70
C GLY A 12 3.77 -34.73 25.86
N THR A 13 2.67 -34.80 26.58
CA THR A 13 2.44 -35.54 27.82
C THR A 13 2.42 -37.06 27.60
N MET A 14 3.28 -37.80 28.31
CA MET A 14 3.09 -39.23 28.54
C MET A 14 2.05 -39.42 29.65
N GLY A 15 0.97 -40.13 29.34
CA GLY A 15 -0.07 -40.53 30.30
C GLY A 15 0.48 -41.51 31.32
N LEU A 16 0.33 -41.20 32.61
CA LEU A 16 0.67 -42.11 33.69
C LEU A 16 -0.58 -42.90 34.10
N SER A 17 -0.63 -44.18 33.72
CA SER A 17 -1.63 -45.14 34.18
C SER A 17 -1.37 -45.51 35.64
N ALA A 18 -2.39 -45.36 36.50
CA ALA A 18 -2.31 -45.56 37.93
C ALA A 18 -2.04 -47.04 38.31
N LEU A 19 -0.92 -47.30 38.99
CA LEU A 19 -0.66 -48.51 39.76
C LEU A 19 -0.76 -48.18 41.25
N VAL A 20 -1.40 -49.05 42.03
CA VAL A 20 -1.65 -48.86 43.47
C VAL A 20 -0.36 -49.05 44.26
N GLY A 21 0.29 -47.95 44.67
CA GLY A 21 1.45 -47.91 45.58
C GLY A 21 1.20 -47.01 46.80
N PRO A 22 2.13 -46.95 47.78
CA PRO A 22 1.97 -46.16 48.99
C PRO A 22 1.82 -44.66 48.69
N VAL A 23 0.76 -44.04 49.23
CA VAL A 23 0.27 -42.68 48.92
C VAL A 23 1.32 -41.57 49.14
N THR A 24 2.29 -41.78 50.04
CA THR A 24 3.38 -40.83 50.29
C THR A 24 4.30 -40.65 49.10
N ALA A 25 4.60 -41.73 48.35
CA ALA A 25 5.45 -41.67 47.16
C ALA A 25 4.79 -40.88 46.00
N PHE A 26 3.46 -40.88 45.92
CA PHE A 26 2.71 -40.12 44.91
C PHE A 26 2.65 -38.62 45.21
N ALA A 27 2.61 -38.23 46.49
CA ALA A 27 2.64 -36.83 46.89
C ALA A 27 3.99 -36.17 46.59
N ASP A 28 5.09 -36.87 46.90
CA ASP A 28 6.46 -36.40 46.60
C ASP A 28 6.70 -36.28 45.08
N GLU A 29 6.13 -37.18 44.27
CA GLU A 29 6.20 -37.12 42.80
C GLU A 29 5.38 -35.94 42.22
N ILE A 30 4.20 -35.66 42.78
CA ILE A 30 3.38 -34.50 42.38
C ILE A 30 4.04 -33.19 42.84
N ASP A 31 4.65 -33.15 44.03
CA ASP A 31 5.37 -31.99 44.53
C ASP A 31 6.63 -31.70 43.69
N THR A 32 7.36 -32.74 43.27
CA THR A 32 8.46 -32.61 42.31
C THR A 32 7.96 -32.08 40.97
N LYS A 33 6.81 -32.54 40.46
CA LYS A 33 6.20 -32.03 39.22
C LYS A 33 5.73 -30.58 39.35
N ILE A 34 5.21 -30.17 40.50
CA ILE A 34 4.84 -28.78 40.80
C ILE A 34 6.10 -27.90 40.82
N GLN A 35 7.17 -28.35 41.48
CA GLN A 35 8.43 -27.62 41.55
C GLN A 35 9.09 -27.47 40.16
N GLN A 36 9.08 -28.53 39.34
CA GLN A 36 9.52 -28.47 37.94
C GLN A 36 8.69 -27.47 37.12
N GLN A 37 7.37 -27.41 37.35
CA GLN A 37 6.52 -26.42 36.69
C GLN A 37 6.74 -25.00 37.20
N ASP A 38 7.06 -24.79 38.48
CA ASP A 38 7.40 -23.48 39.03
C ASP A 38 8.76 -22.98 38.50
N GLU A 39 9.76 -23.87 38.37
CA GLU A 39 11.05 -23.56 37.71
C GLU A 39 10.82 -23.19 36.24
N LYS A 40 10.00 -23.96 35.53
CA LYS A 40 9.63 -23.69 34.14
C LYS A 40 8.86 -22.38 33.99
N LEU A 41 8.00 -22.03 34.95
CA LEU A 41 7.25 -20.78 34.98
C LEU A 41 8.18 -19.58 35.21
N ASN A 42 9.20 -19.72 36.06
CA ASN A 42 10.22 -18.69 36.25
C ASN A 42 11.09 -18.50 35.00
N GLU A 43 11.50 -19.59 34.35
CA GLU A 43 12.23 -19.50 33.08
C GLU A 43 11.38 -18.85 31.98
N LEU A 44 10.11 -19.24 31.86
CA LEU A 44 9.17 -18.64 30.90
C LEU A 44 8.93 -17.15 31.20
N ASN A 45 8.85 -16.76 32.46
CA ASN A 45 8.75 -15.36 32.87
C ASN A 45 10.00 -14.55 32.46
N ASN A 46 11.20 -15.09 32.66
CA ASN A 46 12.43 -14.44 32.21
C ASN A 46 12.51 -14.33 30.68
N GLN A 47 12.11 -15.39 29.95
CA GLN A 47 12.02 -15.37 28.49
C GLN A 47 10.98 -14.36 27.99
N LYS A 48 9.86 -14.21 28.70
CA LYS A 48 8.82 -13.22 28.43
C LYS A 48 9.30 -11.79 28.66
N GLU A 49 10.09 -11.51 29.69
CA GLU A 49 10.72 -10.19 29.86
C GLU A 49 11.72 -9.89 28.72
N GLY A 50 12.52 -10.88 28.33
CA GLY A 50 13.38 -10.77 27.14
C GLY A 50 12.58 -10.47 25.86
N ALA A 51 11.51 -11.21 25.61
CA ALA A 51 10.63 -11.02 24.47
C ALA A 51 9.90 -9.68 24.48
N LYS A 52 9.50 -9.16 25.65
CA LYS A 52 8.97 -7.79 25.80
C LYS A 52 10.01 -6.73 25.45
N GLY A 53 11.26 -6.93 25.85
CA GLY A 53 12.37 -6.04 25.49
C GLY A 53 12.66 -6.03 23.98
N GLU A 54 12.59 -7.20 23.32
CA GLU A 54 12.70 -7.29 21.86
C GLU A 54 11.47 -6.68 21.15
N LEU A 55 10.26 -6.91 21.69
CA LEU A 55 9.03 -6.31 21.19
C LEU A 55 9.07 -4.77 21.24
N ALA A 56 9.64 -4.19 22.29
CA ALA A 56 9.86 -2.75 22.39
C ALA A 56 10.76 -2.24 21.25
N LYS A 57 11.90 -2.92 20.99
CA LYS A 57 12.79 -2.56 19.87
C LYS A 57 12.11 -2.70 18.51
N VAL A 58 11.25 -3.70 18.33
CA VAL A 58 10.45 -3.89 17.11
C VAL A 58 9.44 -2.75 16.95
N VAL A 59 8.79 -2.30 18.03
CA VAL A 59 7.88 -1.15 18.02
C VAL A 59 8.62 0.16 17.69
N ASP A 60 9.80 0.36 18.26
CA ASP A 60 10.64 1.54 17.93
C ASP A 60 11.05 1.51 16.45
N SER A 61 11.48 0.36 15.94
CA SER A 61 11.84 0.18 14.53
C SER A 61 10.65 0.41 13.58
N ILE A 62 9.45 -0.03 13.97
CA ILE A 62 8.20 0.24 13.22
C ILE A 62 7.93 1.74 13.17
N THR A 63 8.11 2.46 14.28
CA THR A 63 7.88 3.91 14.35
C THR A 63 8.86 4.68 13.45
N GLU A 64 10.13 4.30 13.46
CA GLU A 64 11.15 4.85 12.55
C GLU A 64 10.80 4.56 11.08
N ALA A 65 10.39 3.33 10.78
CA ALA A 65 9.99 2.93 9.43
C ALA A 65 8.74 3.67 8.95
N GLU A 66 7.74 3.89 9.81
CA GLU A 66 6.55 4.70 9.51
C GLU A 66 6.92 6.16 9.21
N THR A 67 7.82 6.75 10.00
CA THR A 67 8.33 8.10 9.77
C THR A 67 9.00 8.19 8.40
N LYS A 68 9.91 7.27 8.09
CA LYS A 68 10.62 7.23 6.81
C LYS A 68 9.69 7.03 5.61
N VAL A 69 8.66 6.20 5.75
CA VAL A 69 7.63 6.02 4.71
C VAL A 69 6.87 7.33 4.45
N ASN A 70 6.54 8.08 5.50
CA ASN A 70 5.88 9.39 5.38
C ASN A 70 6.80 10.47 4.77
N ASP A 71 8.09 10.46 5.12
CA ASP A 71 9.07 11.38 4.54
C ASP A 71 9.23 11.11 3.04
N LEU A 72 9.34 9.84 2.63
CA LEU A 72 9.39 9.44 1.22
C LEU A 72 8.14 9.87 0.45
N LEU A 73 6.94 9.77 1.06
CA LEU A 73 5.70 10.28 0.46
C LEU A 73 5.76 11.79 0.23
N THR A 74 6.29 12.54 1.20
CA THR A 74 6.42 14.00 1.12
C THR A 74 7.43 14.43 0.04
N GLU A 75 8.56 13.71 -0.06
CA GLU A 75 9.56 13.95 -1.11
C GLU A 75 9.02 13.63 -2.51
N MET A 76 8.26 12.53 -2.65
CA MET A 76 7.58 12.18 -3.91
C MET A 76 6.56 13.24 -4.30
N GLU A 77 5.77 13.78 -3.36
CA GLU A 77 4.77 14.82 -3.66
C GLU A 77 5.44 16.11 -4.13
N THR A 78 6.52 16.50 -3.44
CA THR A 78 7.31 17.69 -3.78
C THR A 78 7.92 17.56 -5.18
N THR A 79 8.53 16.42 -5.47
CA THR A 79 9.16 16.16 -6.77
C THR A 79 8.12 16.08 -7.91
N GLN A 80 6.92 15.55 -7.63
CA GLN A 80 5.80 15.58 -8.58
C GLN A 80 5.36 17.01 -8.92
N LYS A 81 5.22 17.88 -7.91
CA LYS A 81 4.87 19.31 -8.13
C LYS A 81 5.93 20.04 -8.97
N ASP A 82 7.20 19.75 -8.72
CA ASP A 82 8.30 20.30 -9.52
C ASP A 82 8.24 19.84 -10.98
N LEU A 83 7.93 18.56 -11.21
CA LEU A 83 7.77 18.01 -12.56
C LEU A 83 6.59 18.66 -13.30
N GLU A 84 5.46 18.87 -12.64
CA GLU A 84 4.31 19.58 -13.21
C GLU A 84 4.66 21.03 -13.57
N LYS A 85 5.39 21.72 -12.69
CA LYS A 85 5.84 23.09 -12.93
C LYS A 85 6.79 23.17 -14.14
N LEU A 86 7.80 22.31 -14.19
CA LEU A 86 8.74 22.23 -15.32
C LEU A 86 8.01 21.92 -16.63
N SER A 87 7.06 20.99 -16.60
CA SER A 87 6.27 20.64 -17.78
C SER A 87 5.50 21.84 -18.31
N ARG A 88 4.87 22.66 -17.45
CA ARG A 88 4.17 23.88 -17.86
C ARG A 88 5.12 24.94 -18.40
N GLU A 89 6.29 25.11 -17.79
CA GLU A 89 7.30 26.05 -18.27
C GLU A 89 7.82 25.67 -19.66
N VAL A 90 8.04 24.37 -19.91
CA VAL A 90 8.42 23.86 -21.24
C VAL A 90 7.31 24.10 -22.26
N GLU A 91 6.04 23.87 -21.91
CA GLU A 91 4.89 24.14 -22.78
C GLU A 91 4.83 25.63 -23.18
N VAL A 92 4.91 26.54 -22.20
CA VAL A 92 4.90 27.99 -22.46
C VAL A 92 6.08 28.44 -23.33
N LEU A 93 7.28 27.89 -23.09
CA LEU A 93 8.45 28.20 -23.91
C LEU A 93 8.27 27.72 -25.35
N ASN A 94 7.80 26.49 -25.56
CA ASN A 94 7.55 25.96 -26.90
C ASN A 94 6.51 26.78 -27.66
N ASP A 95 5.45 27.22 -26.99
CA ASP A 95 4.43 28.11 -27.57
C ASP A 95 5.03 29.45 -28.02
N ASN A 96 5.87 30.06 -27.18
CA ASN A 96 6.54 31.32 -27.50
C ASN A 96 7.54 31.15 -28.64
N ILE A 97 8.30 30.06 -28.64
CA ILE A 97 9.25 29.68 -29.70
C ILE A 97 8.50 29.53 -31.02
N ALA A 98 7.37 28.83 -31.04
CA ALA A 98 6.57 28.61 -32.25
C ALA A 98 6.02 29.93 -32.82
N LYS A 99 5.43 30.78 -31.95
CA LYS A 99 4.92 32.11 -32.35
C LYS A 99 6.03 33.00 -32.89
N ARG A 100 7.19 33.02 -32.23
CA ARG A 100 8.34 33.85 -32.65
C ARG A 100 8.98 33.30 -33.94
N GLU A 101 9.03 31.98 -34.12
CA GLU A 101 9.51 31.35 -35.35
C GLU A 101 8.62 31.70 -36.55
N GLU A 102 7.30 31.69 -36.38
CA GLU A 102 6.37 32.13 -37.42
C GLU A 102 6.60 33.61 -37.81
N GLN A 103 6.80 34.49 -36.83
CA GLN A 103 7.09 35.91 -37.07
C GLN A 103 8.42 36.10 -37.80
N LEU A 104 9.49 35.43 -37.35
CA LEU A 104 10.80 35.49 -37.99
C LEU A 104 10.75 34.95 -39.43
N GLN A 105 9.98 33.89 -39.69
CA GLN A 105 9.76 33.38 -41.04
C GLN A 105 9.00 34.37 -41.92
N LYS A 106 7.95 35.04 -41.41
CA LYS A 106 7.23 36.09 -42.14
C LYS A 106 8.14 37.26 -42.49
N GLN A 107 8.95 37.72 -41.54
CA GLN A 107 9.93 38.79 -41.76
C GLN A 107 11.00 38.38 -42.78
N ALA A 108 11.56 37.17 -42.67
CA ALA A 108 12.55 36.66 -43.61
C ALA A 108 11.98 36.54 -45.03
N ARG A 109 10.75 36.03 -45.18
CA ARG A 109 10.06 35.98 -46.50
C ARG A 109 9.77 37.37 -47.04
N ALA A 110 9.34 38.32 -46.21
CA ALA A 110 9.12 39.69 -46.65
C ALA A 110 10.42 40.33 -47.16
N ILE A 111 11.54 40.11 -46.45
CA ILE A 111 12.87 40.54 -46.89
C ILE A 111 13.30 39.81 -48.17
N GLN A 112 12.96 38.52 -48.35
CA GLN A 112 13.36 37.75 -49.54
C GLN A 112 12.53 38.10 -50.79
N VAL A 113 11.22 38.30 -50.63
CA VAL A 113 10.26 38.55 -51.73
C VAL A 113 10.29 40.02 -52.16
N ASN A 114 10.37 40.94 -51.20
CA ASN A 114 10.47 42.39 -51.46
C ASN A 114 11.94 42.85 -51.51
N GLY A 115 12.88 41.91 -51.48
CA GLY A 115 14.30 42.10 -51.23
C GLY A 115 15.09 42.64 -52.39
N ASN A 116 15.22 43.95 -52.45
CA ASN A 116 16.52 44.53 -52.71
C ASN A 116 16.99 45.13 -51.39
N THR A 117 18.18 44.81 -50.87
CA THR A 117 18.77 45.48 -49.69
C THR A 117 18.91 46.99 -49.89
N GLN A 118 18.80 47.43 -51.15
CA GLN A 118 18.59 48.80 -51.53
C GLN A 118 17.31 49.41 -50.93
N SER A 119 16.27 48.67 -50.57
CA SER A 119 15.01 49.25 -50.07
C SER A 119 15.11 49.93 -48.69
N TYR A 120 15.98 49.47 -47.79
CA TYR A 120 16.24 50.19 -46.53
C TYR A 120 17.15 51.40 -46.74
N LEU A 121 18.14 51.27 -47.62
CA LEU A 121 19.00 52.38 -48.04
C LEU A 121 18.18 53.44 -48.78
N ASP A 122 17.35 53.05 -49.73
CA ASP A 122 16.44 53.87 -50.52
C ASP A 122 15.34 54.47 -49.64
N PHE A 123 14.80 53.76 -48.65
CA PHE A 123 13.90 54.37 -47.65
C PHE A 123 14.55 55.52 -46.88
N VAL A 124 15.82 55.39 -46.51
CA VAL A 124 16.56 56.47 -45.82
C VAL A 124 17.01 57.56 -46.82
N LEU A 125 17.41 57.19 -48.03
CA LEU A 125 17.94 58.09 -49.07
C LEU A 125 16.85 58.87 -49.84
N SER A 126 15.63 58.34 -49.94
CA SER A 126 14.44 58.99 -50.51
C SER A 126 13.74 59.93 -49.51
N SER A 127 14.48 60.45 -48.52
CA SER A 127 13.97 61.43 -47.57
C SER A 127 14.02 62.84 -48.16
N ASP A 128 12.98 63.65 -47.91
CA ASP A 128 12.88 65.01 -48.46
C ASP A 128 13.77 66.01 -47.69
N SER A 129 14.26 65.62 -46.51
CA SER A 129 15.13 66.45 -45.67
C SER A 129 16.06 65.62 -44.77
N ILE A 130 17.16 66.24 -44.32
CA ILE A 130 18.10 65.62 -43.36
C ILE A 130 17.40 65.25 -42.04
N GLY A 131 16.44 66.05 -41.57
CA GLY A 131 15.67 65.74 -40.36
C GLY A 131 14.80 64.50 -40.51
N GLU A 132 14.18 64.31 -41.68
CA GLU A 132 13.42 63.11 -42.01
C GLU A 132 14.33 61.89 -42.20
N ALA A 133 15.49 62.06 -42.84
CA ALA A 133 16.51 61.03 -42.99
C ALA A 133 16.94 60.44 -41.63
N LEU A 134 17.18 61.31 -40.64
CA LEU A 134 17.55 60.92 -39.28
C LEU A 134 16.43 60.16 -38.56
N GLY A 135 15.17 60.58 -38.72
CA GLY A 135 14.01 59.88 -38.17
C GLY A 135 13.80 58.50 -38.80
N ARG A 136 13.96 58.39 -40.13
CA ARG A 136 13.89 57.11 -40.85
C ARG A 136 15.06 56.19 -40.46
N MET A 137 16.26 56.73 -40.26
CA MET A 137 17.42 55.96 -39.79
C MET A 137 17.23 55.41 -38.36
N ASP A 138 16.68 56.22 -37.45
CA ASP A 138 16.31 55.75 -36.10
C ASP A 138 15.25 54.64 -36.16
N ALA A 139 14.24 54.78 -37.02
CA ALA A 139 13.23 53.74 -37.22
C ALA A 139 13.82 52.42 -37.76
N VAL A 140 14.73 52.49 -38.75
CA VAL A 140 15.42 51.31 -39.28
C VAL A 140 16.33 50.69 -38.22
N SER A 141 17.08 51.49 -37.47
CA SER A 141 17.92 51.02 -36.37
C SER A 141 17.10 50.28 -35.32
N LYS A 142 15.99 50.87 -34.86
CA LYS A 142 15.05 50.23 -33.92
C LYS A 142 14.49 48.91 -34.45
N LEU A 143 14.15 48.84 -35.74
CA LEU A 143 13.63 47.63 -36.36
C LEU A 143 14.70 46.53 -36.42
N VAL A 144 15.94 46.88 -36.79
CA VAL A 144 17.07 45.94 -36.81
C VAL A 144 17.39 45.44 -35.40
N SER A 145 17.45 46.33 -34.41
CA SER A 145 17.65 45.94 -33.00
C SER A 145 16.53 45.04 -32.49
N ALA A 146 15.26 45.35 -32.77
CA ALA A 146 14.15 44.50 -32.37
C ALA A 146 14.22 43.10 -33.01
N ASN A 147 14.64 43.00 -34.27
CA ASN A 147 14.82 41.71 -34.95
C ASN A 147 16.02 40.93 -34.38
N GLN A 148 17.12 41.62 -34.05
CA GLN A 148 18.27 41.01 -33.38
C GLN A 148 17.87 40.47 -31.99
N ASP A 149 17.11 41.24 -31.22
CA ASP A 149 16.57 40.83 -29.92
C ASP A 149 15.63 39.64 -30.05
N MET A 150 14.78 39.60 -31.08
CA MET A 150 13.92 38.44 -31.34
C MET A 150 14.72 37.17 -31.63
N VAL A 151 15.76 37.24 -32.46
CA VAL A 151 16.63 36.08 -32.74
C VAL A 151 17.40 35.67 -31.50
N ALA A 152 17.91 36.61 -30.71
CA ALA A 152 18.60 36.34 -29.45
C ALA A 152 17.68 35.62 -28.45
N LYS A 153 16.46 36.13 -28.22
CA LYS A 153 15.45 35.48 -27.37
C LYS A 153 15.02 34.12 -27.90
N GLN A 154 14.96 33.94 -29.23
CA GLN A 154 14.65 32.63 -29.82
C GLN A 154 15.71 31.59 -29.48
N LYS A 155 16.99 31.99 -29.51
CA LYS A 155 18.09 31.12 -29.13
C LYS A 155 18.05 30.81 -27.63
N GLU A 156 17.89 31.82 -26.78
CA GLU A 156 17.80 31.68 -25.32
C GLU A 156 16.65 30.76 -24.90
N ASP A 157 15.44 30.96 -25.46
CA ASP A 157 14.29 30.11 -25.14
C ASP A 157 14.51 28.66 -25.59
N LYS A 158 15.13 28.42 -26.76
CA LYS A 158 15.46 27.06 -27.23
C LYS A 158 16.48 26.39 -26.31
N GLU A 159 17.52 27.10 -25.88
CA GLU A 159 18.49 26.59 -24.89
C GLU A 159 17.81 26.30 -23.54
N ALA A 160 16.92 27.19 -23.08
CA ALA A 160 16.18 27.01 -21.84
C ALA A 160 15.23 25.80 -21.88
N VAL A 161 14.65 25.47 -23.03
CA VAL A 161 13.83 24.25 -23.21
C VAL A 161 14.69 23.00 -23.02
N GLU A 162 15.87 22.94 -23.62
CA GLU A 162 16.75 21.77 -23.51
C GLU A 162 17.24 21.56 -22.07
N VAL A 163 17.62 22.64 -21.36
CA VAL A 163 17.96 22.58 -19.93
C VAL A 163 16.78 22.08 -19.09
N LYS A 164 15.57 22.59 -19.33
CA LYS A 164 14.39 22.15 -18.57
C LYS A 164 13.99 20.71 -18.86
N LYS A 165 14.17 20.22 -20.09
CA LYS A 165 13.96 18.80 -20.43
C LYS A 165 14.94 17.90 -19.67
N GLU A 166 16.20 18.31 -19.55
CA GLU A 166 17.19 17.60 -18.74
C GLU A 166 16.76 17.56 -17.26
N GLN A 167 16.32 18.68 -16.70
CA GLN A 167 15.77 18.74 -15.34
C GLN A 167 14.54 17.84 -15.15
N VAL A 168 13.66 17.75 -16.16
CA VAL A 168 12.52 16.82 -16.15
C VAL A 168 13.01 15.38 -16.12
N ALA A 169 14.01 15.02 -16.93
CA ALA A 169 14.57 13.67 -16.96
C ALA A 169 15.22 13.30 -15.61
N GLU A 170 16.03 14.20 -15.04
CA GLU A 170 16.67 14.01 -13.73
C GLU A 170 15.64 13.84 -12.61
N LYS A 171 14.64 14.73 -12.53
CA LYS A 171 13.59 14.63 -11.50
C LYS A 171 12.70 13.42 -11.70
N SER A 172 12.46 13.00 -12.94
CA SER A 172 11.70 11.77 -13.22
C SER A 172 12.48 10.52 -12.75
N ALA A 173 13.79 10.46 -13.01
CA ALA A 173 14.64 9.38 -12.49
C ALA A 173 14.72 9.39 -10.95
N ALA A 174 14.79 10.57 -10.34
CA ALA A 174 14.73 10.72 -8.88
C ALA A 174 13.37 10.22 -8.34
N GLN A 175 12.27 10.54 -9.00
CA GLN A 175 10.93 10.06 -8.65
C GLN A 175 10.83 8.53 -8.70
N GLU A 176 11.39 7.90 -9.73
CA GLU A 176 11.44 6.44 -9.85
C GLU A 176 12.22 5.79 -8.70
N LYS A 177 13.35 6.40 -8.31
CA LYS A 177 14.15 5.93 -7.17
C LYS A 177 13.40 6.09 -5.85
N LEU A 178 12.81 7.26 -5.59
CA LEU A 178 11.98 7.50 -4.41
C LEU A 178 10.83 6.48 -4.32
N PHE A 179 10.24 6.15 -5.47
CA PHE A 179 9.19 5.16 -5.54
C PHE A 179 9.70 3.75 -5.20
N ALA A 180 10.86 3.34 -5.73
CA ALA A 180 11.47 2.06 -5.39
C ALA A 180 11.81 1.97 -3.88
N ASP A 181 12.38 3.04 -3.33
CA ASP A 181 12.69 3.15 -1.91
C ASP A 181 11.41 3.07 -1.06
N TYR A 182 10.34 3.78 -1.45
CA TYR A 182 9.04 3.70 -0.78
C TYR A 182 8.50 2.27 -0.73
N GLN A 183 8.49 1.55 -1.85
CA GLN A 183 7.99 0.16 -1.89
C GLN A 183 8.80 -0.76 -0.97
N ALA A 184 10.13 -0.64 -1.01
CA ALA A 184 11.00 -1.46 -0.17
C ALA A 184 10.77 -1.20 1.33
N ASN A 185 10.68 0.07 1.73
CA ASN A 185 10.44 0.43 3.13
C ASN A 185 9.01 0.05 3.57
N LYS A 186 8.00 0.16 2.70
CA LYS A 186 6.63 -0.25 3.01
C LYS A 186 6.51 -1.77 3.20
N ALA A 187 7.16 -2.55 2.34
CA ALA A 187 7.16 -4.01 2.45
C ALA A 187 7.85 -4.49 3.74
N GLU A 188 8.97 -3.87 4.12
CA GLU A 188 9.65 -4.19 5.37
C GLU A 188 8.82 -3.77 6.59
N LEU A 189 8.15 -2.61 6.54
CA LEU A 189 7.23 -2.18 7.60
C LEU A 189 6.08 -3.19 7.81
N ASP A 190 5.45 -3.66 6.73
CA ASP A 190 4.36 -4.63 6.81
C ASP A 190 4.85 -5.97 7.39
N LYS A 191 6.05 -6.40 7.00
CA LYS A 191 6.70 -7.58 7.59
C LYS A 191 6.94 -7.40 9.09
N GLN A 192 7.46 -6.25 9.54
CA GLN A 192 7.69 -5.97 10.95
C GLN A 192 6.37 -5.95 11.76
N LYS A 193 5.28 -5.42 11.20
CA LYS A 193 3.95 -5.45 11.83
C LYS A 193 3.43 -6.89 12.01
N LEU A 194 3.61 -7.75 11.00
CA LEU A 194 3.25 -9.17 11.10
C LEU A 194 4.13 -9.93 12.11
N GLU A 195 5.43 -9.66 12.14
CA GLU A 195 6.35 -10.24 13.12
C GLU A 195 5.95 -9.83 14.55
N LYS A 196 5.59 -8.55 14.77
CA LYS A 196 5.06 -8.07 16.04
C LYS A 196 3.80 -8.83 16.46
N GLU A 197 2.82 -8.99 15.57
CA GLU A 197 1.58 -9.72 15.86
C GLU A 197 1.83 -11.19 16.19
N ALA A 198 2.72 -11.85 15.44
CA ALA A 198 3.11 -13.24 15.70
C ALA A 198 3.78 -13.40 17.07
N VAL A 199 4.70 -12.49 17.44
CA VAL A 199 5.35 -12.51 18.76
C VAL A 199 4.34 -12.28 19.88
N VAL A 200 3.40 -11.33 19.72
CA VAL A 200 2.34 -11.09 20.70
C VAL A 200 1.42 -12.31 20.87
N ALA A 201 1.04 -12.95 19.76
CA ALA A 201 0.21 -14.15 19.78
C ALA A 201 0.93 -15.33 20.44
N GLN A 202 2.24 -15.50 20.16
CA GLN A 202 3.06 -16.54 20.77
C GLN A 202 3.16 -16.36 22.29
N ILE A 203 3.44 -15.13 22.75
CA ILE A 203 3.47 -14.80 24.20
C ILE A 203 2.13 -15.15 24.86
N ALA A 204 1.00 -14.82 24.23
CA ALA A 204 -0.33 -15.14 24.77
C ALA A 204 -0.62 -16.65 24.83
N ALA A 205 -0.18 -17.42 23.83
CA ALA A 205 -0.35 -18.87 23.79
C ALA A 205 0.50 -19.60 24.85
N ASP A 206 1.74 -19.14 25.07
CA ASP A 206 2.64 -19.70 26.07
C ASP A 206 2.11 -19.45 27.50
N GLU A 207 1.52 -18.28 27.76
CA GLU A 207 0.86 -17.97 29.04
C GLU A 207 -0.34 -18.89 29.34
N ALA A 208 -1.22 -19.09 28.36
CA ALA A 208 -2.44 -19.89 28.55
C ALA A 208 -2.13 -21.38 28.82
N THR A 209 -1.14 -21.94 28.12
CA THR A 209 -0.78 -23.36 28.23
C THR A 209 -0.20 -23.68 29.61
N VAL A 210 0.73 -22.85 30.10
CA VAL A 210 1.41 -23.07 31.38
C VAL A 210 0.45 -22.91 32.57
N GLN A 211 -0.44 -21.92 32.52
CA GLN A 211 -1.44 -21.70 33.57
C GLN A 211 -2.41 -22.89 33.68
N SER A 212 -2.90 -23.39 32.54
CA SER A 212 -3.80 -24.56 32.49
C SER A 212 -3.15 -25.83 33.08
N ASP A 213 -1.88 -26.08 32.77
CA ASP A 213 -1.16 -27.24 33.30
C ASP A 213 -0.95 -27.15 34.82
N LYS A 214 -0.66 -25.94 35.34
CA LYS A 214 -0.52 -25.70 36.78
C LYS A 214 -1.83 -25.93 37.52
N ASP A 215 -2.93 -25.41 37.00
CA ASP A 215 -4.27 -25.57 37.60
C ASP A 215 -4.68 -27.05 37.63
N LYS A 216 -4.36 -27.82 36.58
CA LYS A 216 -4.59 -29.27 36.51
C LYS A 216 -3.80 -30.03 37.58
N PHE A 217 -2.51 -29.74 37.77
CA PHE A 217 -1.70 -30.42 38.79
C PHE A 217 -2.09 -30.04 40.21
N LEU A 218 -2.50 -28.79 40.46
CA LEU A 218 -3.05 -28.36 41.75
C LEU A 218 -4.36 -29.10 42.07
N ALA A 219 -5.25 -29.25 41.08
CA ALA A 219 -6.48 -30.04 41.24
C ALA A 219 -6.19 -31.53 41.51
N GLN A 220 -5.20 -32.11 40.84
CA GLN A 220 -4.77 -33.50 41.09
C GLN A 220 -4.16 -33.67 42.48
N LYS A 221 -3.33 -32.72 42.92
CA LYS A 221 -2.76 -32.71 44.28
C LYS A 221 -3.85 -32.62 45.34
N GLN A 222 -4.84 -31.76 45.14
CA GLN A 222 -5.97 -31.62 46.07
C GLN A 222 -6.82 -32.89 46.10
N ALA A 223 -7.20 -33.44 44.94
CA ALA A 223 -7.95 -34.68 44.87
C ALA A 223 -7.20 -35.88 45.49
N ALA A 224 -5.87 -35.93 45.35
CA ALA A 224 -5.03 -36.93 46.00
C ALA A 224 -5.00 -36.76 47.53
N LYS A 225 -4.92 -35.53 48.04
CA LYS A 225 -5.03 -35.22 49.47
C LYS A 225 -6.40 -35.59 50.04
N ASP A 226 -7.48 -35.28 49.32
CA ASP A 226 -8.84 -35.58 49.75
C ASP A 226 -9.07 -37.10 49.81
N LYS A 227 -8.57 -37.85 48.81
CA LYS A 227 -8.58 -39.32 48.83
C LYS A 227 -7.72 -39.89 49.97
N ALA A 228 -6.54 -39.34 50.23
CA ALA A 228 -5.68 -39.76 51.33
C ALA A 228 -6.35 -39.52 52.70
N ALA A 229 -7.02 -38.38 52.86
CA ALA A 229 -7.78 -38.04 54.06
C ALA A 229 -9.00 -38.97 54.24
N ALA A 230 -9.72 -39.28 53.16
CA ALA A 230 -10.84 -40.22 53.16
C ALA A 230 -10.39 -41.64 53.55
N VAL A 231 -9.29 -42.14 52.98
CA VAL A 231 -8.72 -43.46 53.35
C VAL A 231 -8.22 -43.48 54.79
N ALA A 232 -7.62 -42.38 55.28
CA ALA A 232 -7.21 -42.28 56.69
C ALA A 232 -8.40 -42.18 57.66
N GLN A 233 -9.49 -41.51 57.25
CA GLN A 233 -10.75 -41.49 58.00
C GLN A 233 -11.43 -42.85 57.98
N GLU A 234 -11.41 -43.56 56.86
CA GLU A 234 -11.98 -44.90 56.70
C GLU A 234 -11.17 -45.95 57.48
N ALA A 235 -9.84 -45.80 57.57
CA ALA A 235 -8.99 -46.62 58.43
C ALA A 235 -9.28 -46.38 59.93
N LYS A 236 -9.43 -45.11 60.34
CA LYS A 236 -9.87 -44.76 61.71
C LYS A 236 -11.28 -45.25 62.02
N ALA A 237 -12.19 -45.19 61.04
CA ALA A 237 -13.55 -45.71 61.17
C ALA A 237 -13.59 -47.24 61.19
N ARG A 238 -12.69 -47.93 60.48
CA ARG A 238 -12.52 -49.39 60.54
C ARG A 238 -11.90 -49.85 61.86
N GLU A 239 -10.94 -49.12 62.42
CA GLU A 239 -10.44 -49.34 63.79
C GLU A 239 -11.56 -49.14 64.84
N ALA A 240 -12.41 -48.13 64.66
CA ALA A 240 -13.56 -47.90 65.54
C ALA A 240 -14.68 -48.95 65.36
N ALA A 241 -14.93 -49.43 64.13
CA ALA A 241 -15.96 -50.41 63.80
C ALA A 241 -15.55 -51.86 64.14
N ALA A 242 -14.24 -52.18 64.17
CA ALA A 242 -13.74 -53.46 64.68
C ALA A 242 -14.07 -53.69 66.18
N ASN A 243 -14.54 -52.66 66.88
CA ASN A 243 -14.96 -52.71 68.29
C ASN A 243 -16.49 -52.69 68.51
N THR A 244 -17.33 -52.94 67.49
CA THR A 244 -18.80 -53.00 67.66
C THR A 244 -19.48 -54.13 66.84
N PRO A 245 -20.52 -54.85 67.37
CA PRO A 245 -21.10 -56.05 66.71
C PRO A 245 -22.18 -55.74 65.66
N VAL A 246 -22.29 -56.63 64.66
CA VAL A 246 -23.04 -56.52 63.39
C VAL A 246 -24.51 -56.98 63.47
N VAL A 247 -25.43 -56.27 62.77
CA VAL A 247 -26.69 -56.82 62.17
C VAL A 247 -27.04 -56.05 60.87
N ALA A 248 -27.36 -56.76 59.78
CA ALA A 248 -27.87 -56.25 58.48
C ALA A 248 -29.42 -56.48 58.39
N PRO A 249 -30.24 -55.87 57.46
CA PRO A 249 -30.12 -56.06 55.99
C PRO A 249 -30.86 -55.09 54.96
N ILE A 250 -30.59 -55.29 53.65
CA ILE A 250 -31.48 -55.34 52.41
C ILE A 250 -31.96 -54.09 51.56
N SER A 251 -31.60 -54.14 50.24
CA SER A 251 -32.27 -53.79 48.93
C SER A 251 -32.76 -52.36 48.55
N THR A 252 -32.86 -51.86 47.29
CA THR A 252 -32.97 -52.35 45.86
C THR A 252 -32.64 -51.26 44.79
N ASN A 253 -32.29 -51.71 43.55
CA ASN A 253 -32.34 -51.16 42.14
C ASN A 253 -33.04 -49.79 41.81
N GLU A 254 -32.79 -49.03 40.72
CA GLU A 254 -32.67 -49.35 39.26
C GLU A 254 -32.24 -48.13 38.36
N GLU A 255 -31.74 -48.42 37.13
CA GLU A 255 -31.50 -47.70 35.82
C GLU A 255 -32.23 -46.36 35.44
N ALA A 256 -31.96 -45.56 34.37
CA ALA A 256 -31.11 -45.49 33.15
C ALA A 256 -31.30 -44.11 32.40
N GLY A 257 -30.46 -43.79 31.39
CA GLY A 257 -30.89 -43.07 30.14
C GLY A 257 -30.16 -41.78 29.66
N ALA A 258 -29.63 -41.79 28.41
CA ALA A 258 -29.12 -40.66 27.56
C ALA A 258 -30.14 -40.34 26.40
N PRO A 259 -29.90 -39.65 25.22
CA PRO A 259 -28.74 -38.89 24.63
C PRO A 259 -29.09 -37.65 23.68
N ALA A 260 -28.05 -37.15 22.93
CA ALA A 260 -27.99 -36.56 21.54
C ALA A 260 -28.59 -35.15 21.20
N ASP A 261 -28.32 -34.40 20.10
CA ASP A 261 -27.25 -34.08 19.08
C ASP A 261 -27.96 -33.20 17.99
N ASN A 262 -27.30 -32.20 17.36
CA ASN A 262 -27.36 -31.86 15.91
C ASN A 262 -26.76 -30.48 15.48
N GLY A 263 -25.72 -30.55 14.65
CA GLY A 263 -25.50 -30.00 13.28
C GLY A 263 -26.04 -28.65 12.74
N GLY A 264 -25.20 -27.99 11.91
CA GLY A 264 -25.61 -27.41 10.59
C GLY A 264 -25.21 -25.95 10.28
N GLY A 265 -24.35 -25.74 9.27
CA GLY A 265 -23.97 -24.43 8.71
C GLY A 265 -24.66 -24.07 7.37
N VAL A 266 -24.41 -22.85 6.85
CA VAL A 266 -24.79 -22.40 5.48
C VAL A 266 -23.81 -21.36 4.90
N ALA A 267 -23.60 -21.42 3.58
CA ALA A 267 -22.77 -20.54 2.75
C ALA A 267 -23.65 -19.77 1.71
N ALA A 268 -23.10 -18.70 1.12
CA ALA A 268 -23.75 -17.77 0.18
C ALA A 268 -22.91 -17.57 -1.13
N PRO A 269 -23.48 -17.00 -2.24
CA PRO A 269 -23.31 -17.45 -3.64
C PRO A 269 -22.29 -16.66 -4.53
N PRO A 270 -22.08 -16.98 -5.84
CA PRO A 270 -20.87 -16.66 -6.60
C PRO A 270 -20.93 -15.39 -7.49
N VAL A 271 -19.75 -14.82 -7.77
CA VAL A 271 -19.47 -13.67 -8.65
C VAL A 271 -19.30 -14.11 -10.12
N VAL A 272 -19.89 -13.34 -11.05
CA VAL A 272 -19.79 -13.49 -12.51
C VAL A 272 -18.41 -13.01 -13.00
N GLY A 273 -17.64 -13.89 -13.64
CA GLY A 273 -16.32 -13.60 -14.21
C GLY A 273 -16.38 -13.16 -15.67
N GLY A 274 -15.72 -12.03 -15.98
CA GLY A 274 -15.43 -11.56 -17.34
C GLY A 274 -14.16 -12.21 -17.91
N GLY A 275 -14.20 -12.56 -19.19
CA GLY A 275 -13.22 -13.37 -19.92
C GLY A 275 -11.77 -12.85 -19.92
N GLY A 276 -10.84 -13.80 -19.84
CA GLY A 276 -9.40 -13.58 -19.67
C GLY A 276 -8.70 -12.96 -20.87
N ALA A 277 -8.49 -11.64 -20.82
CA ALA A 277 -7.29 -11.03 -21.38
C ALA A 277 -6.10 -11.38 -20.48
N ASN A 278 -5.00 -11.86 -21.06
CA ASN A 278 -3.80 -12.21 -20.29
C ASN A 278 -3.00 -10.93 -20.00
N VAL A 279 -3.48 -10.13 -19.06
CA VAL A 279 -2.95 -8.79 -18.72
C VAL A 279 -1.59 -8.82 -18.01
N GLY A 280 -0.96 -10.00 -17.86
CA GLY A 280 0.31 -10.12 -17.12
C GLY A 280 0.17 -9.72 -15.65
N ASN A 281 -1.00 -9.96 -15.06
CA ASN A 281 -1.30 -9.58 -13.68
C ASN A 281 -0.59 -10.51 -12.68
N VAL A 282 0.30 -9.92 -11.86
CA VAL A 282 1.09 -10.57 -10.81
C VAL A 282 0.91 -9.86 -9.44
N GLY A 283 -0.22 -9.19 -9.26
CA GLY A 283 -0.48 -8.30 -8.11
C GLY A 283 -0.16 -6.84 -8.40
N ASN A 284 -0.51 -5.94 -7.48
CA ASN A 284 -0.29 -4.52 -7.66
C ASN A 284 1.20 -4.20 -7.59
N ARG A 285 1.75 -3.57 -8.64
CA ARG A 285 3.14 -3.07 -8.69
C ARG A 285 3.21 -1.57 -8.87
N TYR A 286 2.06 -0.91 -8.84
CA TYR A 286 1.98 0.53 -8.85
C TYR A 286 2.26 1.09 -7.46
N ALA A 287 2.54 2.38 -7.44
CA ALA A 287 2.89 3.08 -6.24
C ALA A 287 1.67 3.40 -5.39
N TRP A 288 1.62 2.86 -4.17
CA TRP A 288 0.61 3.32 -3.21
C TRP A 288 0.67 4.85 -3.15
N GLY A 289 -0.51 5.46 -3.25
CA GLY A 289 -0.63 6.90 -3.29
C GLY A 289 -0.76 7.52 -4.67
N TYR A 290 -0.64 6.74 -5.75
CA TYR A 290 -0.83 7.22 -7.13
C TYR A 290 -2.14 6.76 -7.74
N CYS A 291 -2.60 7.48 -8.76
CA CYS A 291 -3.80 7.17 -9.52
C CYS A 291 -3.80 5.73 -10.07
N THR A 292 -2.66 5.29 -10.58
CA THR A 292 -2.44 3.94 -11.12
C THR A 292 -2.62 2.84 -10.08
N TRP A 293 -2.12 3.04 -8.86
CA TRP A 293 -2.31 2.07 -7.77
C TRP A 293 -3.75 1.96 -7.34
N TYR A 294 -4.43 3.09 -7.15
CA TYR A 294 -5.82 3.11 -6.73
C TYR A 294 -6.71 2.43 -7.77
N VAL A 295 -6.55 2.78 -9.04
CA VAL A 295 -7.34 2.18 -10.12
C VAL A 295 -7.05 0.69 -10.25
N TYR A 296 -5.78 0.25 -10.10
CA TYR A 296 -5.46 -1.17 -10.07
C TYR A 296 -6.25 -1.91 -8.96
N GLU A 297 -6.20 -1.40 -7.72
CA GLU A 297 -6.91 -2.02 -6.59
C GLU A 297 -8.43 -2.03 -6.82
N ARG A 298 -8.98 -0.91 -7.32
CA ARG A 298 -10.42 -0.78 -7.56
C ARG A 298 -10.91 -1.71 -8.67
N ARG A 299 -10.12 -1.87 -9.73
CA ARG A 299 -10.34 -2.82 -10.83
C ARG A 299 -10.23 -4.28 -10.36
N ALA A 300 -9.27 -4.59 -9.49
CA ALA A 300 -9.15 -5.91 -8.87
C ALA A 300 -10.34 -6.25 -7.97
N GLN A 301 -10.79 -5.30 -7.13
CA GLN A 301 -11.97 -5.45 -6.26
C GLN A 301 -13.27 -5.67 -7.04
N SER A 302 -13.40 -5.07 -8.23
CA SER A 302 -14.58 -5.20 -9.11
C SER A 302 -14.53 -6.42 -10.03
N GLY A 303 -13.48 -7.25 -9.96
CA GLY A 303 -13.35 -8.46 -10.75
C GLY A 303 -12.83 -8.26 -12.19
N ASN A 304 -12.39 -7.05 -12.54
CA ASN A 304 -11.89 -6.69 -13.87
C ASN A 304 -10.45 -6.16 -13.79
N PRO A 305 -9.45 -6.98 -13.43
CA PRO A 305 -8.11 -6.49 -13.14
C PRO A 305 -7.42 -5.85 -14.35
N VAL A 306 -6.50 -4.93 -14.08
CA VAL A 306 -5.57 -4.36 -15.07
C VAL A 306 -4.20 -5.03 -14.98
N GLY A 307 -3.33 -4.78 -15.96
CA GLY A 307 -1.96 -5.33 -15.94
C GLY A 307 -1.08 -4.69 -14.88
N SER A 308 -0.09 -5.44 -14.38
CA SER A 308 0.80 -4.97 -13.30
C SER A 308 1.87 -3.98 -13.76
N PHE A 309 2.11 -3.85 -15.06
CA PHE A 309 3.28 -3.14 -15.62
C PHE A 309 2.93 -2.20 -16.78
N TRP A 310 1.74 -1.60 -16.79
CA TRP A 310 1.36 -0.65 -17.85
C TRP A 310 2.02 0.74 -17.73
N GLY A 311 2.86 0.96 -16.71
CA GLY A 311 3.62 2.19 -16.53
C GLY A 311 2.75 3.38 -16.08
N ASN A 312 3.11 4.57 -16.57
CA ASN A 312 2.43 5.83 -16.27
C ASN A 312 1.01 5.86 -16.83
N ALA A 313 0.14 6.67 -16.24
CA ALA A 313 -1.27 6.74 -16.61
C ALA A 313 -1.50 7.07 -18.12
N ASN A 314 -0.64 7.90 -18.71
CA ASN A 314 -0.68 8.19 -20.16
C ASN A 314 -0.36 7.00 -21.07
N GLN A 315 0.21 5.91 -20.56
CA GLN A 315 0.56 4.70 -21.30
C GLN A 315 -0.53 3.61 -21.22
N TRP A 316 -1.47 3.72 -20.29
CA TRP A 316 -2.39 2.63 -19.95
C TRP A 316 -3.29 2.22 -21.10
N ALA A 317 -3.82 3.15 -21.90
CA ALA A 317 -4.67 2.81 -23.04
C ALA A 317 -3.91 2.00 -24.12
N ALA A 318 -2.65 2.36 -24.39
CA ALA A 318 -1.81 1.64 -25.34
C ALA A 318 -1.43 0.25 -24.80
N ALA A 319 -1.05 0.17 -23.52
CA ALA A 319 -0.69 -1.10 -22.87
C ALA A 319 -1.90 -2.05 -22.74
N ALA A 320 -3.07 -1.52 -22.43
CA ALA A 320 -4.33 -2.25 -22.41
C ALA A 320 -4.67 -2.84 -23.78
N SER A 321 -4.59 -2.01 -24.83
CA SER A 321 -4.81 -2.45 -26.21
C SER A 321 -3.83 -3.56 -26.61
N ALA A 322 -2.54 -3.41 -26.27
CA ALA A 322 -1.51 -4.43 -26.51
C ALA A 322 -1.76 -5.74 -25.74
N ALA A 323 -2.38 -5.66 -24.57
CA ALA A 323 -2.79 -6.81 -23.76
C ALA A 323 -4.13 -7.44 -24.19
N GLY A 324 -4.77 -6.92 -25.25
CA GLY A 324 -6.07 -7.40 -25.74
C GLY A 324 -7.27 -6.94 -24.90
N VAL A 325 -7.07 -5.96 -24.01
CA VAL A 325 -8.15 -5.33 -23.26
C VAL A 325 -8.83 -4.28 -24.16
N PRO A 326 -10.16 -4.31 -24.33
CA PRO A 326 -10.85 -3.35 -25.16
C PRO A 326 -10.65 -1.91 -24.66
N VAL A 327 -10.44 -0.99 -25.61
CA VAL A 327 -10.27 0.45 -25.36
C VAL A 327 -11.21 1.21 -26.30
N GLY A 328 -11.85 2.28 -25.80
CA GLY A 328 -12.84 3.04 -26.56
C GLY A 328 -13.12 4.43 -25.99
N GLY A 329 -14.09 5.12 -26.58
CA GLY A 329 -14.47 6.50 -26.20
C GLY A 329 -15.77 6.61 -25.40
N THR A 330 -16.40 5.49 -25.04
CA THR A 330 -17.70 5.48 -24.34
C THR A 330 -17.51 5.11 -22.88
N PRO A 331 -18.01 5.89 -21.92
CA PRO A 331 -17.90 5.52 -20.50
C PRO A 331 -18.74 4.29 -20.20
N ALA A 332 -18.22 3.43 -19.33
CA ALA A 332 -18.96 2.30 -18.77
C ALA A 332 -18.62 2.17 -17.29
N VAL A 333 -19.60 1.78 -16.46
CA VAL A 333 -19.34 1.47 -15.05
C VAL A 333 -18.30 0.37 -14.98
N GLY A 334 -17.27 0.57 -14.16
CA GLY A 334 -16.14 -0.34 -14.05
C GLY A 334 -14.99 -0.08 -15.02
N ALA A 335 -15.18 0.77 -16.03
CA ALA A 335 -14.10 1.17 -16.93
C ALA A 335 -13.06 2.03 -16.22
N VAL A 336 -11.81 1.99 -16.71
CA VAL A 336 -10.80 3.00 -16.38
C VAL A 336 -10.96 4.18 -17.32
N LEU A 337 -11.18 5.37 -16.77
CA LEU A 337 -11.03 6.64 -17.48
C LEU A 337 -9.54 7.00 -17.53
N GLN A 338 -9.03 7.33 -18.71
CA GLN A 338 -7.64 7.71 -18.94
C GLN A 338 -7.55 9.05 -19.69
N THR A 339 -6.60 9.89 -19.28
CA THR A 339 -6.19 11.09 -20.02
C THR A 339 -4.67 11.17 -20.17
N GLY A 340 -4.22 11.65 -21.32
CA GLY A 340 -2.82 11.97 -21.58
C GLY A 340 -2.44 13.39 -21.16
N ALA A 341 -3.37 14.17 -20.61
CA ALA A 341 -3.10 15.53 -20.14
C ALA A 341 -2.13 15.51 -18.95
N GLY A 342 -1.12 16.38 -19.00
CA GLY A 342 -0.01 16.41 -18.04
C GLY A 342 1.11 15.42 -18.38
N GLY A 343 2.31 15.62 -17.82
CA GLY A 343 3.51 14.82 -18.18
C GLY A 343 3.36 13.31 -17.96
N PHE A 344 2.57 12.88 -16.98
CA PHE A 344 2.36 11.47 -16.64
C PHE A 344 0.96 10.94 -16.99
N GLY A 345 0.07 11.81 -17.49
CA GLY A 345 -1.35 11.51 -17.64
C GLY A 345 -2.08 11.30 -16.31
N HIS A 346 -3.32 10.85 -16.39
CA HIS A 346 -4.12 10.49 -15.21
C HIS A 346 -5.09 9.36 -15.52
N VAL A 347 -5.36 8.52 -14.51
CA VAL A 347 -6.37 7.45 -14.57
C VAL A 347 -7.32 7.52 -13.39
N ALA A 348 -8.59 7.18 -13.65
CA ALA A 348 -9.65 7.11 -12.65
C ALA A 348 -10.55 5.91 -12.92
N TYR A 349 -11.28 5.47 -11.90
CA TYR A 349 -12.27 4.39 -12.03
C TYR A 349 -13.67 4.98 -12.20
N VAL A 350 -14.44 4.49 -13.17
CA VAL A 350 -15.81 4.93 -13.40
C VAL A 350 -16.75 4.20 -12.44
N GLU A 351 -17.25 4.91 -11.43
CA GLU A 351 -18.18 4.39 -10.43
C GLU A 351 -19.63 4.40 -10.94
N GLU A 352 -20.03 5.42 -11.70
CA GLU A 352 -21.40 5.59 -12.17
C GLU A 352 -21.43 6.26 -13.56
N VAL A 353 -22.33 5.82 -14.44
CA VAL A 353 -22.72 6.54 -15.66
C VAL A 353 -24.17 6.97 -15.53
N ARG A 354 -24.42 8.28 -15.47
CA ARG A 354 -25.75 8.84 -15.17
C ARG A 354 -26.58 9.03 -16.44
N GLY A 355 -27.90 9.03 -16.28
CA GLY A 355 -28.83 9.19 -17.40
C GLY A 355 -28.74 10.54 -18.15
N ASN A 356 -28.16 11.56 -17.53
CA ASN A 356 -27.88 12.86 -18.16
C ASN A 356 -26.54 12.91 -18.92
N GLY A 357 -25.78 11.80 -18.93
CA GLY A 357 -24.48 11.68 -19.58
C GLY A 357 -23.29 12.06 -18.69
N ASP A 358 -23.50 12.52 -17.46
CA ASP A 358 -22.42 12.73 -16.50
C ASP A 358 -21.88 11.39 -16.00
N ILE A 359 -20.61 11.37 -15.58
CA ILE A 359 -20.02 10.20 -14.93
C ILE A 359 -19.47 10.56 -13.56
N LEU A 360 -19.69 9.68 -12.58
CA LEU A 360 -19.01 9.73 -11.29
C LEU A 360 -17.76 8.87 -11.39
N ILE A 361 -16.62 9.47 -11.05
CA ILE A 361 -15.35 8.77 -10.96
C ILE A 361 -14.82 8.78 -9.53
N SER A 362 -14.08 7.73 -9.20
CA SER A 362 -13.19 7.68 -8.05
C SER A 362 -11.75 7.66 -8.52
N GLU A 363 -10.90 8.46 -7.89
CA GLU A 363 -9.51 8.65 -8.28
C GLU A 363 -8.62 8.91 -7.07
N MET A 364 -7.31 8.74 -7.25
CA MET A 364 -6.31 9.06 -6.23
C MET A 364 -5.26 9.97 -6.84
N ASN A 365 -4.70 10.86 -6.02
CA ASN A 365 -3.65 11.79 -6.46
C ASN A 365 -4.09 12.75 -7.58
N PHE A 366 -5.35 13.17 -7.53
CA PHE A 366 -5.87 14.25 -8.37
C PHE A 366 -6.31 15.41 -7.48
N ASN A 367 -5.58 16.54 -7.49
CA ASN A 367 -5.79 17.72 -6.64
C ASN A 367 -5.73 17.51 -5.11
N GLY A 368 -5.72 16.28 -4.61
CA GLY A 368 -5.63 15.96 -3.18
C GLY A 368 -4.22 15.64 -2.65
N GLY A 369 -3.27 15.39 -3.55
CA GLY A 369 -1.92 14.90 -3.19
C GLY A 369 -1.84 13.37 -3.10
N ILE A 370 -0.64 12.86 -2.81
CA ILE A 370 -0.35 11.42 -2.78
C ILE A 370 -1.18 10.74 -1.69
N GLY A 371 -1.81 9.62 -2.01
CA GLY A 371 -2.60 8.82 -1.04
C GLY A 371 -4.03 9.29 -0.83
N VAL A 372 -4.39 10.48 -1.32
CA VAL A 372 -5.74 11.02 -1.15
C VAL A 372 -6.65 10.51 -2.25
N VAL A 373 -7.68 9.76 -1.84
CA VAL A 373 -8.78 9.33 -2.71
C VAL A 373 -9.87 10.40 -2.71
N ASN A 374 -10.34 10.78 -3.89
CA ASN A 374 -11.46 11.69 -4.06
C ASN A 374 -12.43 11.17 -5.12
N ASN A 375 -13.67 11.69 -5.05
CA ASN A 375 -14.67 11.45 -6.08
C ASN A 375 -14.91 12.74 -6.86
N ARG A 376 -15.13 12.63 -8.16
CA ARG A 376 -15.41 13.78 -9.03
C ARG A 376 -16.49 13.43 -10.04
N VAL A 377 -17.32 14.41 -10.36
CA VAL A 377 -18.27 14.30 -11.48
C VAL A 377 -17.60 14.90 -12.71
N ILE A 378 -17.52 14.11 -13.78
CA ILE A 378 -17.13 14.61 -15.10
C ILE A 378 -18.42 14.96 -15.85
N PRO A 379 -18.60 16.23 -16.26
CA PRO A 379 -19.79 16.64 -16.99
C PRO A 379 -19.88 15.95 -18.34
N ALA A 380 -21.11 15.67 -18.81
CA ALA A 380 -21.37 15.01 -20.10
C ALA A 380 -20.60 15.63 -21.28
N GLY A 381 -20.46 16.96 -21.31
CA GLY A 381 -19.70 17.68 -22.35
C GLY A 381 -18.19 17.42 -22.35
N GLN A 382 -17.63 16.85 -21.28
CA GLN A 382 -16.21 16.51 -21.16
C GLN A 382 -15.95 15.01 -21.30
N VAL A 383 -16.96 14.15 -21.15
CA VAL A 383 -16.81 12.69 -21.19
C VAL A 383 -16.09 12.20 -22.46
N GLY A 384 -16.33 12.85 -23.60
CA GLY A 384 -15.71 12.50 -24.89
C GLY A 384 -14.25 12.91 -25.07
N SER A 385 -13.65 13.65 -24.11
CA SER A 385 -12.22 13.99 -24.16
C SER A 385 -11.31 12.93 -23.55
N TYR A 386 -11.89 11.85 -23.02
CA TYR A 386 -11.20 10.77 -22.32
C TYR A 386 -11.22 9.47 -23.10
N THR A 387 -10.23 8.64 -22.83
CA THR A 387 -10.16 7.25 -23.30
C THR A 387 -10.63 6.32 -22.18
N TYR A 388 -11.37 5.26 -22.52
CA TYR A 388 -11.89 4.29 -21.57
C TYR A 388 -11.30 2.91 -21.84
N ILE A 389 -10.85 2.22 -20.79
CA ILE A 389 -10.34 0.84 -20.83
C ILE A 389 -11.38 -0.03 -20.12
N TYR A 390 -11.89 -1.06 -20.80
CA TYR A 390 -13.05 -1.82 -20.34
C TYR A 390 -12.69 -2.97 -19.41
#